data_AF-X0Y5U4-F1
#
_entry.id   AF-X0Y5U4-F1
#
_cell.length_a   1.000
_cell.length_b   1.000
_cell.length_c   1.000
_cell.angle_alpha   90.00
_cell.angle_beta   90.00
_cell.angle_gamma   90.00
#
_symmetry.space_group_name_H-M   'P 1'
#
loop_
_entity.id
_entity.type
_entity.pdbx_description
1 polymer ?
#
loop_
_entity_poly.entity_id
_entity_poly.type
_entity_poly.pdbx_seq_one_letter_code
_entity_poly.pdbx_strand_id
1 'polypeptide(L)'
;EIVKNGLSNVLYWGYYRMGIRDCRVNNFRKKATATQLSEAQRLFGRLEGPSVIQIKKLHLPQFSGLTFISKVRMFLDPSNYVTLDLKLMKLREEDQQTIFHDVTLRSNATTIPVTRTKEEFYERWCDLCRRITRENFDGTDVRAVDIERAIFYLVDTNQSELATEILTGA
;
A
#
# COMPACT_ATOMS: atom_id res chain seq x y z
N GLU A 1 -4.51 -11.56 -20.39
CA GLU A 1 -3.32 -12.17 -19.75
C GLU A 1 -2.39 -11.21 -18.99
N ILE A 2 -1.87 -10.12 -19.58
CA ILE A 2 -0.86 -9.26 -18.91
C ILE A 2 -1.32 -8.75 -17.54
N VAL A 3 -2.50 -8.11 -17.45
CA VAL A 3 -3.04 -7.58 -16.18
C VAL A 3 -3.26 -8.68 -15.14
N LYS A 4 -3.71 -9.86 -15.58
CA LYS A 4 -3.90 -11.02 -14.71
C LYS A 4 -2.57 -11.49 -14.13
N ASN A 5 -1.50 -11.51 -14.93
CA ASN A 5 -0.16 -11.89 -14.47
C ASN A 5 0.43 -10.81 -13.55
N GLY A 6 0.31 -9.53 -13.89
CA GLY A 6 0.74 -8.42 -13.04
C GLY A 6 0.08 -8.45 -11.66
N LEU A 7 -1.25 -8.55 -11.61
CA LEU A 7 -1.98 -8.67 -10.34
C LEU A 7 -1.64 -9.97 -9.59
N SER A 8 -1.40 -11.08 -10.29
CA SER A 8 -0.91 -12.31 -9.66
C SER A 8 0.46 -12.09 -9.00
N ASN A 9 1.35 -11.31 -9.61
CA ASN A 9 2.65 -10.96 -9.04
C ASN A 9 2.51 -10.07 -7.80
N VAL A 10 1.57 -9.12 -7.79
CA VAL A 10 1.27 -8.31 -6.59
C VAL A 10 0.88 -9.21 -5.42
N LEU A 11 0.04 -10.22 -5.66
CA LEU A 11 -0.32 -11.21 -4.64
C LEU A 11 0.86 -12.09 -4.24
N TYR A 12 1.63 -12.56 -5.22
CA TYR A 12 2.80 -13.42 -5.00
C TYR A 12 3.80 -12.75 -4.05
N TRP A 13 4.23 -11.53 -4.39
CA TRP A 13 5.16 -10.77 -3.56
C TRP A 13 4.50 -10.25 -2.28
N GLY A 14 3.22 -9.90 -2.32
CA GLY A 14 2.49 -9.46 -1.14
C GLY A 14 2.36 -10.52 -0.05
N TYR A 15 2.45 -11.81 -0.40
CA TYR A 15 2.39 -12.95 0.50
C TYR A 15 3.70 -13.74 0.58
N TYR A 16 4.84 -13.22 0.10
CA TYR A 16 6.04 -14.06 -0.11
C TYR A 16 6.58 -14.76 1.15
N ARG A 17 6.42 -14.13 2.33
CA ARG A 17 6.81 -14.69 3.64
C ARG A 17 5.73 -15.57 4.27
N MET A 18 4.58 -15.75 3.62
CA MET A 18 3.42 -16.45 4.18
C MET A 18 3.17 -17.75 3.43
N GLY A 19 2.95 -18.86 4.16
CA GLY A 19 2.64 -20.18 3.59
C GLY A 19 1.31 -20.28 2.81
N ILE A 20 0.61 -19.16 2.59
CA ILE A 20 -0.67 -19.08 1.87
C ILE A 20 -0.55 -18.44 0.48
N ARG A 21 0.66 -18.04 0.05
CA ARG A 21 0.92 -17.32 -1.21
C ARG A 21 0.29 -18.00 -2.42
N ASP A 22 0.62 -19.26 -2.66
CA ASP A 22 0.20 -19.99 -3.87
C ASP A 22 -1.32 -20.21 -3.86
N CYS A 23 -1.92 -20.45 -2.70
CA CYS A 23 -3.37 -20.50 -2.53
C CYS A 23 -4.04 -19.18 -2.91
N ARG A 24 -3.50 -18.04 -2.46
CA ARG A 24 -4.04 -16.70 -2.79
C ARG A 24 -3.92 -16.39 -4.28
N VAL A 25 -2.77 -16.65 -4.88
CA VAL A 25 -2.53 -16.45 -6.32
C VAL A 25 -3.47 -17.34 -7.15
N ASN A 26 -3.54 -18.63 -6.83
CA ASN A 26 -4.40 -19.57 -7.55
C ASN A 26 -5.88 -19.21 -7.41
N ASN A 27 -6.33 -18.80 -6.22
CA ASN A 27 -7.70 -18.35 -6.00
C ASN A 27 -8.03 -17.10 -6.83
N PHE A 28 -7.11 -16.13 -6.92
CA PHE A 28 -7.30 -14.98 -7.80
C PHE A 28 -7.39 -15.41 -9.27
N ARG A 29 -6.44 -16.22 -9.75
CA ARG A 29 -6.41 -16.65 -11.15
C ARG A 29 -7.63 -17.46 -11.57
N LYS A 30 -8.20 -18.26 -10.65
CA LYS A 30 -9.43 -19.05 -10.87
C LYS A 30 -10.70 -18.19 -10.86
N LYS A 31 -10.78 -17.19 -9.97
CA LYS A 31 -12.03 -16.43 -9.72
C LYS A 31 -12.13 -15.10 -10.46
N ALA A 32 -11.01 -14.51 -10.89
CA ALA A 32 -11.03 -13.23 -11.59
C ALA A 32 -11.67 -13.40 -12.97
N THR A 33 -12.72 -12.63 -13.25
CA THR A 33 -13.47 -12.71 -14.51
C THR A 33 -12.80 -11.88 -15.61
N ALA A 34 -13.08 -12.21 -16.87
CA ALA A 34 -12.59 -11.44 -18.01
C ALA A 34 -13.02 -9.96 -17.95
N THR A 35 -14.26 -9.70 -17.53
CA THR A 35 -14.79 -8.33 -17.36
C THR A 35 -13.99 -7.54 -16.33
N GLN A 36 -13.74 -8.10 -15.15
CA GLN A 36 -12.94 -7.43 -14.11
C GLN A 36 -11.53 -7.12 -14.58
N LEU A 37 -10.91 -8.03 -15.33
CA LEU A 37 -9.55 -7.85 -15.86
C LEU A 37 -9.51 -6.78 -16.96
N SER A 38 -10.53 -6.73 -17.83
CA SER A 38 -10.66 -5.70 -18.86
C SER A 38 -10.89 -4.31 -18.24
N GLU A 39 -11.74 -4.21 -17.22
CA GLU A 39 -11.96 -2.96 -16.48
C GLU A 39 -10.70 -2.51 -15.74
N ALA A 40 -9.97 -3.45 -15.12
CA ALA A 40 -8.68 -3.19 -14.50
C ALA A 40 -7.67 -2.65 -15.51
N GLN A 41 -7.58 -3.26 -16.70
CA GLN A 41 -6.70 -2.79 -17.77
C GLN A 41 -7.00 -1.35 -18.18
N ARG A 42 -8.28 -1.02 -18.39
CA ARG A 42 -8.71 0.35 -18.73
C ARG A 42 -8.41 1.32 -17.59
N LEU A 43 -8.62 0.90 -16.35
CA LEU A 43 -8.39 1.73 -15.17
C LEU A 43 -6.89 2.03 -14.97
N PHE A 44 -6.03 1.04 -15.14
CA PHE A 44 -4.58 1.17 -14.93
C PHE A 44 -3.86 1.89 -16.07
N GLY A 45 -4.47 1.98 -17.26
CA GLY A 45 -3.94 2.75 -18.38
C GLY A 45 -4.13 4.27 -18.28
N ARG A 46 -4.66 4.80 -17.18
CA ARG A 46 -4.89 6.24 -16.99
C ARG A 46 -3.62 6.95 -16.50
N LEU A 47 -3.36 8.16 -17.01
CA LEU A 47 -2.16 8.95 -16.70
C LEU A 47 -2.00 9.29 -15.21
N GLU A 48 -3.08 9.66 -14.53
CA GLU A 48 -3.06 10.03 -13.10
C GLU A 48 -3.00 8.82 -12.15
N GLY A 49 -3.03 7.61 -12.70
CA GLY A 49 -3.18 6.39 -11.92
C GLY A 49 -4.58 6.24 -11.27
N PRO A 50 -4.89 5.04 -10.76
CA PRO A 50 -6.19 4.77 -10.15
C PRO A 50 -6.25 5.13 -8.67
N SER A 51 -7.39 5.64 -8.20
CA SER A 51 -7.67 5.78 -6.76
C SER A 51 -7.91 4.41 -6.11
N VAL A 52 -7.69 4.29 -4.81
CA VAL A 52 -7.92 3.01 -4.09
C VAL A 52 -9.40 2.63 -4.07
N ILE A 53 -10.31 3.60 -4.04
CA ILE A 53 -11.76 3.36 -4.19
C ILE A 53 -12.07 2.83 -5.59
N GLN A 54 -11.47 3.40 -6.64
CA GLN A 54 -11.68 2.93 -8.02
C GLN A 54 -11.20 1.48 -8.18
N ILE A 55 -10.03 1.13 -7.63
CA ILE A 55 -9.54 -0.27 -7.64
C ILE A 55 -10.49 -1.19 -6.87
N LYS A 56 -10.96 -0.76 -5.70
CA LYS A 56 -11.90 -1.55 -4.88
C LYS A 56 -13.19 -1.89 -5.64
N LYS A 57 -13.71 -0.94 -6.43
CA LYS A 57 -14.93 -1.10 -7.25
C LYS A 57 -14.78 -2.14 -8.38
N LEU A 58 -13.58 -2.58 -8.71
CA LEU A 58 -13.37 -3.69 -9.64
C LEU A 58 -13.75 -5.05 -9.03
N HIS A 59 -13.93 -5.12 -7.70
CA HIS A 59 -14.26 -6.34 -6.97
C HIS A 59 -13.28 -7.51 -7.24
N LEU A 60 -12.01 -7.20 -7.53
CA LEU A 60 -11.00 -8.21 -7.84
C LEU A 60 -10.82 -9.17 -6.65
N PRO A 61 -10.85 -10.50 -6.86
CA PRO A 61 -10.65 -11.46 -5.80
C PRO A 61 -9.29 -11.26 -5.11
N GLN A 62 -9.23 -11.40 -3.78
CA GLN A 62 -8.02 -11.17 -2.97
C GLN A 62 -7.54 -9.72 -2.85
N PHE A 63 -8.19 -8.74 -3.52
CA PHE A 63 -7.88 -7.31 -3.43
C PHE A 63 -9.00 -6.55 -2.71
N SER A 64 -9.33 -6.96 -1.48
CA SER A 64 -10.46 -6.38 -0.73
C SER A 64 -10.07 -5.29 0.26
N GLY A 65 -8.85 -5.32 0.79
CA GLY A 65 -8.34 -4.39 1.79
C GLY A 65 -7.35 -3.38 1.21
N LEU A 66 -7.19 -2.25 1.91
CA LEU A 66 -6.34 -1.15 1.47
C LEU A 66 -4.86 -1.55 1.33
N THR A 67 -4.37 -2.51 2.12
CA THR A 67 -2.99 -3.00 2.01
C THR A 67 -2.66 -3.61 0.66
N PHE A 68 -3.54 -4.45 0.10
CA PHE A 68 -3.28 -5.03 -1.22
C PHE A 68 -3.58 -4.06 -2.36
N ILE A 69 -4.56 -3.17 -2.17
CA ILE A 69 -4.90 -2.16 -3.17
C ILE A 69 -3.80 -1.10 -3.28
N SER A 70 -3.22 -0.64 -2.16
CA SER A 70 -2.07 0.27 -2.16
C SER A 70 -0.84 -0.36 -2.80
N LYS A 71 -0.58 -1.66 -2.58
CA LYS A 71 0.47 -2.40 -3.31
C LYS A 71 0.28 -2.32 -4.83
N VAL A 72 -0.95 -2.42 -5.35
CA VAL A 72 -1.19 -2.27 -6.79
C VAL A 72 -0.73 -0.90 -7.28
N ARG A 73 -1.08 0.19 -6.59
CA ARG A 73 -0.63 1.53 -6.97
C ARG A 73 0.89 1.68 -6.88
N MET A 74 1.51 1.18 -5.82
CA MET A 74 2.97 1.18 -5.65
C MET A 74 3.68 0.42 -6.79
N PHE A 75 3.16 -0.72 -7.22
CA PHE A 75 3.74 -1.45 -8.35
C PHE A 75 3.55 -0.74 -9.70
N LEU A 76 2.49 0.05 -9.85
CA LEU A 76 2.25 0.84 -11.06
C LEU A 76 3.15 2.08 -11.11
N ASP A 77 3.34 2.75 -9.97
CA ASP A 77 4.19 3.93 -9.84
C ASP A 77 4.84 3.98 -8.45
N PRO A 78 6.05 3.39 -8.29
CA PRO A 78 6.75 3.34 -7.01
C PRO A 78 7.34 4.69 -6.59
N SER A 79 7.42 5.65 -7.51
CA SER A 79 7.91 7.00 -7.24
C SER A 79 6.83 7.82 -6.53
N ASN A 80 5.56 7.58 -6.84
CA ASN A 80 4.46 8.34 -6.27
C ASN A 80 3.63 7.63 -5.21
N TYR A 81 3.59 6.29 -5.23
CA TYR A 81 2.73 5.52 -4.34
C TYR A 81 3.50 4.52 -3.51
N VAL A 82 3.02 4.35 -2.28
CA VAL A 82 3.60 3.46 -1.29
C VAL A 82 2.59 2.41 -0.84
N THR A 83 3.04 1.42 -0.08
CA THR A 83 2.13 0.46 0.56
C THR A 83 1.60 1.03 1.89
N LEU A 84 0.36 0.70 2.23
CA LEU A 84 -0.18 0.93 3.58
C LEU A 84 -0.50 -0.40 4.26
N ASP A 85 0.45 -0.90 5.04
CA ASP A 85 0.31 -2.13 5.81
C ASP A 85 -0.28 -1.86 7.21
N LEU A 86 -1.05 -2.81 7.73
CA LEU A 86 -1.63 -2.72 9.07
C LEU A 86 -0.54 -2.68 10.15
N LYS A 87 0.64 -3.28 9.92
CA LYS A 87 1.76 -3.20 10.87
C LYS A 87 2.22 -1.78 11.16
N LEU A 88 2.11 -0.87 10.20
CA LEU A 88 2.46 0.55 10.39
C LEU A 88 1.56 1.23 11.44
N MET A 89 0.42 0.64 11.79
CA MET A 89 -0.45 1.16 12.85
C MET A 89 0.18 1.08 14.24
N LYS A 90 1.27 0.33 14.42
CA LYS A 90 2.08 0.36 15.65
C LYS A 90 2.62 1.78 15.95
N LEU A 91 2.85 2.60 14.93
CA LEU A 91 3.30 3.99 15.08
C LEU A 91 2.27 4.90 15.78
N ARG A 92 1.07 4.38 16.10
CA ARG A 92 0.04 5.06 16.90
C ARG A 92 0.22 4.88 18.40
N GLU A 93 1.06 3.93 18.79
CA GLU A 93 1.33 3.58 20.19
C GLU A 93 2.57 4.31 20.72
N GLU A 94 3.31 4.99 19.85
CA GLU A 94 4.48 5.80 20.18
C GLU A 94 4.06 7.18 20.70
N ASP A 95 4.87 7.77 21.58
CA ASP A 95 4.57 9.07 22.20
C ASP A 95 4.60 10.24 21.20
N GLN A 96 5.39 10.12 20.13
CA GLN A 96 5.53 11.16 19.12
C GLN A 96 4.34 11.14 18.15
N GLN A 97 3.65 12.28 18.05
CA GLN A 97 2.48 12.42 17.18
C GLN A 97 2.88 12.39 15.70
N THR A 98 2.51 11.31 15.02
CA THR A 98 2.63 11.13 13.57
C THR A 98 1.26 11.15 12.87
N ILE A 99 1.24 11.18 11.53
CA ILE A 99 0.00 11.07 10.74
C ILE A 99 -0.84 9.82 11.06
N PHE A 100 -0.22 8.78 11.60
CA PHE A 100 -0.89 7.51 11.93
C PHE A 100 -1.86 7.66 13.11
N HIS A 101 -1.66 8.65 13.98
CA HIS A 101 -2.52 8.92 15.14
C HIS A 101 -3.95 9.28 14.73
N ASP A 102 -4.12 9.95 13.58
CA ASP A 102 -5.42 10.33 13.02
C ASP A 102 -6.27 9.13 12.53
N VAL A 103 -5.70 7.92 12.52
CA VAL A 103 -6.30 6.75 11.88
C VAL A 103 -7.10 5.93 12.89
N THR A 104 -8.42 6.04 12.85
CA THR A 104 -9.28 5.15 13.66
C THR A 104 -9.41 3.77 13.03
N LEU A 105 -9.04 2.70 13.75
CA LEU A 105 -9.30 1.31 13.36
C LEU A 105 -10.14 0.62 14.44
N ARG A 106 -10.90 -0.40 14.05
CA ARG A 106 -11.60 -1.27 15.00
C ARG A 106 -10.55 -2.04 15.82
N SER A 107 -10.79 -2.20 17.12
CA SER A 107 -10.07 -3.16 17.96
C SER A 107 -10.19 -4.54 17.29
N ASN A 108 -9.06 -5.16 16.94
CA ASN A 108 -8.95 -6.42 16.17
C ASN A 108 -9.19 -6.33 14.66
N ALA A 109 -9.03 -5.16 14.04
CA ALA A 109 -9.01 -5.07 12.59
C ALA A 109 -7.89 -5.94 12.01
N THR A 110 -8.24 -6.93 11.18
CA THR A 110 -7.28 -7.75 10.43
C THR A 110 -6.96 -7.18 9.05
N THR A 111 -7.69 -6.14 8.65
CA THR A 111 -7.49 -5.41 7.39
C THR A 111 -7.87 -3.94 7.58
N ILE A 112 -7.27 -3.06 6.79
CA ILE A 112 -7.68 -1.67 6.69
C ILE A 112 -8.80 -1.58 5.63
N PRO A 113 -10.03 -1.15 5.98
CA PRO A 113 -11.12 -1.04 5.03
C PRO A 113 -10.86 0.09 4.04
N VAL A 114 -11.37 -0.07 2.80
CA VAL A 114 -11.33 1.00 1.80
C VAL A 114 -12.57 1.88 1.99
N THR A 115 -12.36 3.05 2.56
CA THR A 115 -13.36 4.12 2.72
C THR A 115 -12.75 5.45 2.26
N ARG A 116 -13.56 6.49 2.07
CA ARG A 116 -13.06 7.81 1.66
C ARG A 116 -12.04 8.39 2.64
N THR A 117 -12.34 8.34 3.95
CA THR A 117 -11.42 8.77 5.00
C THR A 117 -10.10 8.00 4.99
N LYS A 118 -10.13 6.69 4.68
CA LYS A 118 -8.91 5.86 4.61
C LYS A 118 -8.13 6.07 3.32
N GLU A 119 -8.80 6.40 2.22
CA GLU A 119 -8.17 6.86 0.99
C GLU A 119 -7.44 8.19 1.24
N GLU A 120 -8.08 9.19 1.85
CA GLU A 120 -7.46 10.48 2.18
C GLU A 120 -6.24 10.33 3.09
N PHE A 121 -6.34 9.49 4.12
CA PHE A 121 -5.17 9.14 4.94
C PHE A 121 -4.05 8.49 4.11
N TYR A 122 -4.38 7.57 3.22
CA TYR A 122 -3.41 6.91 2.37
C TYR A 122 -2.73 7.88 1.38
N GLU A 123 -3.45 8.84 0.81
CA GLU A 123 -2.83 9.89 -0.02
C GLU A 123 -1.87 10.74 0.82
N ARG A 124 -2.25 11.16 2.04
CA ARG A 124 -1.34 11.87 2.97
C ARG A 124 -0.07 11.06 3.27
N TRP A 125 -0.21 9.74 3.41
CA TRP A 125 0.94 8.85 3.61
C TRP A 125 1.87 8.82 2.39
N CYS A 126 1.31 8.74 1.18
CA CYS A 126 2.09 8.84 -0.06
C CYS A 126 2.81 10.20 -0.15
N ASP A 127 2.09 11.29 0.13
CA ASP A 127 2.63 12.65 0.10
C ASP A 127 3.78 12.85 1.07
N LEU A 128 3.66 12.32 2.29
CA LEU A 128 4.73 12.37 3.28
C LEU A 128 5.99 11.64 2.79
N CYS A 129 5.86 10.43 2.25
CA CYS A 129 7.00 9.68 1.70
C CYS A 129 7.64 10.41 0.52
N ARG A 130 6.84 10.98 -0.39
CA ARG A 130 7.34 11.80 -1.51
C ARG A 130 8.05 13.06 -1.04
N ARG A 131 7.54 13.69 0.02
CA ARG A 131 8.15 14.87 0.62
C ARG A 131 9.51 14.54 1.24
N ILE A 132 9.59 13.51 2.09
CA ILE A 132 10.85 13.03 2.67
C ILE A 132 11.88 12.75 1.57
N THR A 133 11.45 12.06 0.51
CA THR A 133 12.31 11.76 -0.64
C THR A 133 12.86 13.04 -1.28
N ARG A 134 12.01 14.01 -1.59
CA ARG A 134 12.42 15.27 -2.24
C ARG A 134 13.30 16.14 -1.36
N GLU A 135 13.05 16.19 -0.05
CA GLU A 135 13.78 17.09 0.85
C GLU A 135 15.16 16.55 1.24
N ASN A 136 15.32 15.22 1.29
CA ASN A 136 16.54 14.59 1.82
C ASN A 136 17.35 13.84 0.77
N PHE A 137 16.75 13.52 -0.38
CA PHE A 137 17.35 12.64 -1.38
C PHE A 137 17.20 13.19 -2.80
N ASP A 138 17.06 14.51 -2.95
CA ASP A 138 17.00 15.15 -4.27
C ASP A 138 18.23 14.82 -5.12
N GLY A 139 18.01 14.56 -6.40
CA GLY A 139 19.06 14.13 -7.33
C GLY A 139 19.55 12.68 -7.16
N THR A 140 18.88 11.85 -6.35
CA THR A 140 19.18 10.42 -6.22
C THR A 140 18.07 9.52 -6.79
N ASP A 141 18.33 8.21 -6.90
CA ASP A 141 17.35 7.21 -7.34
C ASP A 141 16.38 6.75 -6.23
N VAL A 142 16.41 7.39 -5.05
CA VAL A 142 15.51 7.07 -3.95
C VAL A 142 14.08 7.47 -4.31
N ARG A 143 13.12 6.58 -4.10
CA ARG A 143 11.69 6.81 -4.39
C ARG A 143 10.87 6.82 -3.11
N ALA A 144 9.62 7.27 -3.21
CA ALA A 144 8.68 7.25 -2.09
C ALA A 144 8.52 5.84 -1.48
N VAL A 145 8.48 4.79 -2.31
CA VAL A 145 8.42 3.41 -1.81
C VAL A 145 9.65 3.01 -0.99
N ASP A 146 10.82 3.56 -1.27
CA ASP A 146 12.04 3.22 -0.55
C ASP A 146 12.00 3.80 0.88
N ILE A 147 11.42 5.01 1.04
CA ILE A 147 11.09 5.59 2.36
C ILE A 147 10.09 4.72 3.12
N GLU A 148 8.98 4.33 2.49
CA GLU A 148 7.98 3.47 3.14
C GLU A 148 8.59 2.14 3.59
N ARG A 149 9.44 1.52 2.76
CA ARG A 149 10.09 0.25 3.09
C ARG A 149 11.09 0.40 4.24
N ALA A 150 11.80 1.53 4.33
CA ALA A 150 12.67 1.83 5.46
C ALA A 150 11.85 1.96 6.76
N ILE A 151 10.77 2.75 6.75
CA ILE A 151 9.87 2.90 7.89
C ILE A 151 9.25 1.55 8.29
N PHE A 152 8.76 0.78 7.32
CA PHE A 152 8.22 -0.55 7.58
C PHE A 152 9.27 -1.49 8.19
N TYR A 153 10.51 -1.45 7.70
CA TYR A 153 11.61 -2.25 8.27
C TYR A 153 11.83 -1.89 9.74
N LEU A 154 11.93 -0.61 10.07
CA LEU A 154 12.10 -0.14 11.45
C LEU A 154 10.96 -0.63 12.36
N VAL A 155 9.71 -0.53 11.89
CA VAL A 155 8.53 -1.04 12.63
C VAL A 155 8.56 -2.58 12.78
N ASP A 156 9.04 -3.32 11.78
CA ASP A 156 9.15 -4.78 11.82
C ASP A 156 10.29 -5.24 12.75
N THR A 157 11.32 -4.42 12.93
CA THR A 157 12.46 -4.67 13.84
C THR A 157 12.33 -4.00 15.21
N ASN A 158 11.13 -3.54 15.59
CA ASN A 158 10.83 -2.87 16.87
C ASN A 158 11.66 -1.60 17.13
N GLN A 159 11.97 -0.85 16.07
CA GLN A 159 12.61 0.48 16.12
C GLN A 159 11.60 1.57 15.75
N SER A 160 10.37 1.45 16.28
CA SER A 160 9.26 2.36 15.97
C SER A 160 9.55 3.81 16.36
N GLU A 161 10.28 4.04 17.46
CA GLU A 161 10.70 5.39 17.90
C GLU A 161 11.55 6.11 16.82
N LEU A 162 12.55 5.42 16.26
CA LEU A 162 13.34 5.98 15.16
C LEU A 162 12.48 6.23 13.91
N ALA A 163 11.50 5.36 13.66
CA ALA A 163 10.56 5.58 12.57
C ALA A 163 9.71 6.84 12.81
N THR A 164 9.23 7.10 14.03
CA THR A 164 8.48 8.33 14.33
C THR A 164 9.35 9.58 14.28
N GLU A 165 10.61 9.50 14.68
CA GLU A 165 11.56 10.62 14.54
C GLU A 165 11.74 11.02 13.07
N ILE A 166 11.95 10.05 12.18
CA ILE A 166 12.06 10.32 10.73
C ILE A 166 10.77 10.96 10.19
N LEU A 167 9.61 10.50 10.65
CA LEU A 167 8.31 10.99 10.16
C LEU A 167 7.94 12.38 10.69
N THR A 168 8.45 12.77 11.85
CA THR A 168 8.18 14.07 12.48
C THR A 168 9.25 15.12 12.17
N GLY A 169 10.49 14.69 11.88
CA GLY A 169 11.59 15.55 11.45
C GLY A 169 11.51 16.00 9.99
N ALA A 170 10.56 15.47 9.21
CA ALA A 170 10.28 15.86 7.83
C ALA A 170 9.01 16.70 7.75
#